data_AF-A0A542GDR2-F1
#
_entry.id   AF-A0A542GDR2-F1
#
_cell.length_a   1.000
_cell.length_b   1.000
_cell.length_c   1.000
_cell.angle_alpha   90.00
_cell.angle_beta   90.00
_cell.angle_gamma   90.00
#
_symmetry.space_group_name_H-M   'P 1'
#
loop_
_entity.id
_entity.type
_entity.pdbx_description
1 polymer ?
#
loop_
_entity_poly.entity_id
_entity_poly.type
_entity_poly.pdbx_seq_one_letter_code
_entity_poly.pdbx_strand_id
1 'polypeptide(L)'
;MRDSGTARQVRLRLARQRTGPNRVRARERTPRSEVQEPAPSPPWWRRIHWTHVGAVLGALVALVGLIFTGAATYYQAAVTNDQLDQSREDEQYAKRSQAMRVFYWVEEPADGHLRLHLVNSSPDPVSDADVYFGAPVGSMTAVYSDLYVSYEQRIPYLPPCSDTILDSRHWLYMDEGQYDKVYAGTHLLPGWEKSLKPLPTPDAVWVDGLTFYDRDGAWWQRTSTALEQVEVAGPRTEGQADHYGWGYVRGTPELKATASCSGDQAG
;
A
#
# COMPACT_ATOMS: atom_id res chain seq x y z
N MET A 1 -43.08 27.04 -21.67
CA MET A 1 -43.20 27.93 -20.50
C MET A 1 -41.82 27.99 -19.85
N ARG A 2 -40.98 29.01 -20.12
CA ARG A 2 -40.83 30.30 -19.38
C ARG A 2 -40.62 30.06 -17.87
N ASP A 3 -39.59 30.53 -17.19
CA ASP A 3 -38.65 31.67 -17.34
C ASP A 3 -37.29 31.33 -16.68
N SER A 4 -36.11 31.72 -17.18
CA SER A 4 -35.48 33.06 -17.21
C SER A 4 -35.08 33.60 -15.82
N GLY A 5 -33.78 33.73 -15.56
CA GLY A 5 -33.26 34.39 -14.35
C GLY A 5 -31.77 34.73 -14.43
N THR A 6 -31.43 35.68 -15.28
CA THR A 6 -30.10 36.28 -15.48
C THR A 6 -29.83 37.41 -14.46
N ALA A 7 -28.61 37.48 -13.92
CA ALA A 7 -28.01 38.70 -13.36
C ALA A 7 -26.51 38.71 -13.76
N ARG A 8 -26.06 39.44 -14.79
CA ARG A 8 -25.88 40.90 -14.96
C ARG A 8 -24.62 41.46 -14.26
N GLN A 9 -23.55 41.51 -15.08
CA GLN A 9 -22.57 42.59 -15.32
C GLN A 9 -22.09 43.48 -14.16
N VAL A 10 -20.77 43.68 -14.09
CA VAL A 10 -20.16 45.04 -14.17
C VAL A 10 -18.81 44.99 -14.92
N ARG A 11 -18.71 45.76 -16.02
CA ARG A 11 -17.45 46.19 -16.66
C ARG A 11 -16.97 47.45 -15.96
N LEU A 12 -15.67 47.56 -15.70
CA LEU A 12 -14.98 48.84 -15.60
C LEU A 12 -13.89 48.93 -16.68
N ARG A 13 -14.06 49.94 -17.54
CA ARG A 13 -13.09 50.47 -18.50
C ARG A 13 -12.84 51.94 -18.13
N LEU A 14 -11.70 52.45 -18.62
CA LEU A 14 -11.23 53.86 -18.70
C LEU A 14 -10.30 54.26 -17.54
N ALA A 15 -9.21 55.01 -17.74
CA ALA A 15 -8.87 55.99 -18.78
C ALA A 15 -7.32 56.02 -19.02
N ARG A 16 -6.82 56.21 -20.26
CA ARG A 16 -6.19 57.46 -20.83
C ARG A 16 -5.28 58.22 -19.83
N GLN A 17 -4.09 58.74 -20.17
CA GLN A 17 -3.88 59.84 -21.14
C GLN A 17 -2.40 60.32 -21.24
N ARG A 18 -1.90 60.54 -22.49
CA ARG A 18 -0.95 61.56 -23.04
C ARG A 18 0.48 61.72 -22.48
N THR A 19 1.54 61.54 -23.29
CA THR A 19 2.21 62.44 -24.27
C THR A 19 2.72 63.79 -23.75
N GLY A 20 4.05 64.00 -23.87
CA GLY A 20 4.70 65.29 -23.85
C GLY A 20 6.06 65.25 -24.58
N PRO A 21 6.24 65.94 -25.72
CA PRO A 21 7.52 66.14 -26.39
C PRO A 21 8.18 67.42 -25.90
N ASN A 22 9.45 67.37 -25.50
CA ASN A 22 10.18 68.55 -25.08
C ASN A 22 10.90 69.19 -26.27
N ARG A 23 10.33 70.30 -26.77
CA ARG A 23 10.99 71.25 -27.69
C ARG A 23 11.98 72.08 -26.88
N VAL A 24 13.26 72.07 -27.26
CA VAL A 24 14.25 73.05 -26.80
C VAL A 24 14.59 73.98 -27.96
N ARG A 25 14.54 75.28 -27.65
CA ARG A 25 14.71 76.45 -28.53
C ARG A 25 16.00 76.41 -29.35
N ALA A 26 15.86 76.76 -30.63
CA ALA A 26 16.91 77.33 -31.45
C ALA A 26 17.39 78.67 -30.85
N ARG A 27 18.71 78.81 -30.69
CA ARG A 27 19.37 80.08 -30.42
C ARG A 27 20.27 80.37 -31.62
N GLU A 28 19.88 81.35 -32.42
CA GLU A 28 20.75 81.95 -33.43
C GLU A 28 21.97 82.58 -32.74
N ARG A 29 23.15 82.25 -33.26
CA ARG A 29 24.39 82.97 -33.00
C ARG A 29 25.07 83.25 -34.33
N THR A 30 25.24 84.53 -34.59
CA THR A 30 25.89 85.18 -35.74
C THR A 30 27.30 84.62 -35.99
N PRO A 31 27.73 84.51 -37.27
CA PRO A 31 28.99 83.86 -37.64
C PRO A 31 30.20 84.69 -37.21
N ARG A 32 31.14 84.05 -36.51
CA ARG A 32 32.48 84.56 -36.25
C ARG A 32 33.45 83.70 -37.07
N SER A 33 34.03 84.30 -38.09
CA SER A 33 35.19 83.78 -38.80
C SER A 33 36.38 83.79 -37.84
N GLU A 34 36.94 82.63 -37.47
CA GLU A 34 38.33 82.50 -37.03
C GLU A 34 38.76 81.05 -36.82
N VAL A 35 39.90 80.72 -37.44
CA VAL A 35 40.89 79.67 -37.14
C VAL A 35 40.45 78.20 -37.26
N GLN A 36 40.94 77.56 -38.33
CA GLN A 36 40.90 76.12 -38.53
C GLN A 36 42.01 75.45 -37.70
N GLU A 37 41.66 75.07 -36.46
CA GLU A 37 42.46 74.15 -35.63
C GLU A 37 42.29 72.69 -36.09
N PRO A 38 43.35 71.86 -35.99
CA PRO A 38 43.27 70.44 -36.34
C PRO A 38 42.30 69.70 -35.40
N ALA A 39 41.40 68.92 -36.00
CA ALA A 39 40.34 68.20 -35.30
C ALA A 39 40.89 67.33 -34.14
N PRO A 40 40.23 67.32 -32.96
CA PRO A 40 40.58 66.40 -31.89
C PRO A 40 40.36 64.96 -32.35
N SER A 41 41.37 64.11 -32.12
CA SER A 41 41.28 62.69 -32.40
C SER A 41 40.07 62.09 -31.66
N PRO A 42 39.25 61.26 -32.34
CA PRO A 42 38.07 60.67 -31.71
C PRO A 42 38.52 59.82 -30.50
N PRO A 43 37.81 59.91 -29.37
CA PRO A 43 38.23 59.26 -28.16
C PRO A 43 38.19 57.73 -28.33
N TRP A 44 39.20 57.05 -27.79
CA TRP A 44 39.52 55.64 -28.08
C TRP A 44 38.36 54.66 -27.81
N TRP A 45 37.43 54.98 -26.91
CA TRP A 45 36.22 54.20 -26.64
C TRP A 45 35.19 54.17 -27.79
N ARG A 46 35.29 55.05 -28.80
CA ARG A 46 34.47 55.00 -30.04
C ARG A 46 35.00 54.03 -31.09
N ARG A 47 36.22 53.47 -30.93
CA ARG A 47 36.76 52.44 -31.83
C ARG A 47 36.36 51.02 -31.44
N ILE A 48 35.75 50.85 -30.27
CA ILE A 48 35.19 49.57 -29.84
C ILE A 48 33.86 49.42 -30.58
N HIS A 49 33.76 48.43 -31.46
CA HIS A 49 32.52 48.08 -32.14
C HIS A 49 31.52 47.52 -31.11
N TRP A 50 30.79 48.41 -30.44
CA TRP A 50 29.79 48.09 -29.41
C TRP A 50 28.75 47.06 -29.86
N THR A 51 28.49 46.96 -31.17
CA THR A 51 27.64 45.94 -31.77
C THR A 51 28.19 44.52 -31.62
N HIS A 52 29.51 44.33 -31.70
CA HIS A 52 30.14 43.02 -31.50
C HIS A 52 30.16 42.63 -30.02
N VAL A 53 30.40 43.59 -29.12
CA VAL A 53 30.35 43.37 -27.66
C VAL A 53 28.94 42.97 -27.23
N GLY A 54 27.91 43.65 -27.74
CA GLY A 54 26.51 43.32 -27.45
C GLY A 54 26.09 41.95 -27.96
N ALA A 55 26.53 41.54 -29.15
CA ALA A 55 26.25 40.23 -29.71
C ALA A 55 26.89 39.08 -28.90
N VAL A 56 28.15 39.26 -28.49
CA VAL A 56 28.87 38.28 -27.66
C VAL A 56 28.23 38.15 -26.28
N LEU A 57 27.88 39.27 -25.63
CA LEU A 57 27.15 39.24 -24.35
C LEU A 57 25.78 38.57 -24.49
N GLY A 58 25.03 38.87 -25.55
CA GLY A 58 23.74 38.25 -25.82
C GLY A 58 23.84 36.73 -26.00
N ALA A 59 24.84 36.26 -26.75
CA ALA A 59 25.10 34.83 -26.94
C ALA A 59 25.48 34.14 -25.63
N LEU A 60 26.31 34.76 -24.79
CA LEU A 60 26.68 34.23 -23.47
C LEU A 60 25.48 34.13 -22.53
N VAL A 61 24.62 35.16 -22.49
CA VAL A 61 23.39 35.15 -21.68
C VAL A 61 22.44 34.05 -22.15
N ALA A 62 22.27 33.87 -23.45
CA ALA A 62 21.45 32.79 -24.00
C ALA A 62 22.00 31.40 -23.62
N LEU A 63 23.31 31.21 -23.66
CA LEU A 63 23.98 29.96 -23.30
C LEU A 63 23.84 29.64 -21.80
N VAL A 64 24.02 30.66 -20.94
CA VAL A 64 23.80 30.54 -19.49
C VAL A 64 22.32 30.23 -19.19
N GLY A 65 21.39 30.88 -19.89
CA GLY A 65 19.95 30.61 -19.75
C GLY A 65 19.59 29.17 -20.13
N LEU A 66 20.21 28.63 -21.19
CA LEU A 66 20.02 27.24 -21.63
C LEU A 66 20.52 26.24 -20.59
N ILE A 67 21.71 26.48 -20.01
CA ILE A 67 22.27 25.63 -18.95
C ILE A 67 21.36 25.65 -17.71
N PHE A 68 20.90 26.84 -17.29
CA PHE A 68 20.02 26.96 -16.13
C PHE A 68 18.67 26.28 -16.35
N THR A 69 18.09 26.43 -17.54
CA THR A 69 16.83 25.78 -17.92
C THR A 69 17.00 24.25 -17.94
N GLY A 70 18.12 23.76 -18.48
CA GLY A 70 18.44 22.33 -18.47
C GLY A 70 18.58 21.77 -17.05
N ALA A 71 19.31 22.47 -16.18
CA ALA A 71 19.44 22.08 -14.77
C ALA A 71 18.10 22.09 -14.04
N ALA A 72 17.30 23.15 -14.20
CA ALA A 72 15.97 23.23 -13.60
C ALA A 72 15.04 22.09 -14.06
N THR A 73 15.08 21.75 -15.35
CA THR A 73 14.29 20.64 -15.92
C THR A 73 14.75 19.29 -15.39
N TYR A 74 16.07 19.09 -15.26
CA TYR A 74 16.65 17.87 -14.68
C TYR A 74 16.23 17.67 -13.23
N TYR A 75 16.30 18.72 -12.39
CA TYR A 75 15.86 18.64 -11.00
C TYR A 75 14.35 18.44 -10.87
N GLN A 76 13.55 19.10 -11.71
CA GLN A 76 12.09 18.86 -11.74
C GLN A 76 11.77 17.41 -12.09
N ALA A 77 12.43 16.86 -13.13
CA ALA A 77 12.26 15.47 -13.52
C ALA A 77 12.67 14.49 -12.41
N ALA A 78 13.79 14.76 -11.71
CA ALA A 78 14.26 13.97 -10.58
C ALA A 78 13.26 13.98 -9.40
N VAL A 79 12.67 15.13 -9.07
CA VAL A 79 11.66 15.25 -8.00
C VAL A 79 10.35 14.56 -8.36
N THR A 80 9.91 14.62 -9.63
CA THR A 80 8.72 13.87 -10.06
C THR A 80 8.93 12.36 -10.00
N ASN A 81 10.14 11.86 -10.24
CA ASN A 81 10.43 10.43 -10.07
C ASN A 81 10.35 10.01 -8.59
N ASP A 82 10.89 10.83 -7.68
CA ASP A 82 10.83 10.59 -6.23
C ASP A 82 9.37 10.56 -5.70
N GLN A 83 8.50 11.45 -6.20
CA GLN A 83 7.08 11.44 -5.86
C GLN A 83 6.33 10.21 -6.39
N LEU A 84 6.72 9.68 -7.55
CA LEU A 84 6.12 8.47 -8.10
C LEU A 84 6.52 7.23 -7.30
N ASP A 85 7.77 7.15 -6.84
CA ASP A 85 8.22 6.04 -6.01
C ASP A 85 7.62 6.11 -4.59
N GLN A 86 7.52 7.30 -3.98
CA GLN A 86 6.77 7.49 -2.73
C GLN A 86 5.30 7.09 -2.87
N SER A 87 4.63 7.50 -3.95
CA SER A 87 3.23 7.12 -4.19
C SER A 87 3.06 5.61 -4.34
N ARG A 88 4.05 4.90 -4.92
CA ARG A 88 4.01 3.43 -5.05
C ARG A 88 4.20 2.74 -3.72
N GLU A 89 5.13 3.22 -2.90
CA GLU A 89 5.36 2.69 -1.56
C GLU A 89 4.12 2.93 -0.68
N ASP A 90 3.57 4.13 -0.67
CA ASP A 90 2.36 4.47 0.08
C ASP A 90 1.15 3.65 -0.39
N GLU A 91 1.00 3.42 -1.69
CA GLU A 91 -0.03 2.51 -2.20
C GLU A 91 0.17 1.07 -1.73
N GLN A 92 1.40 0.57 -1.73
CA GLN A 92 1.69 -0.79 -1.24
C GLN A 92 1.47 -0.92 0.26
N TYR A 93 1.88 0.09 1.05
CA TYR A 93 1.61 0.14 2.48
C TYR A 93 0.12 0.25 2.77
N ALA A 94 -0.61 1.11 2.06
CA ALA A 94 -2.06 1.24 2.20
C ALA A 94 -2.77 -0.08 1.88
N LYS A 95 -2.38 -0.75 0.77
CA LYS A 95 -2.91 -2.08 0.39
C LYS A 95 -2.63 -3.15 1.45
N ARG A 96 -1.46 -3.11 2.09
CA ARG A 96 -1.07 -4.09 3.14
C ARG A 96 -1.60 -3.77 4.53
N SER A 97 -2.07 -2.54 4.76
CA SER A 97 -2.35 -2.02 6.11
C SER A 97 -3.43 -2.80 6.87
N GLN A 98 -4.48 -3.27 6.18
CA GLN A 98 -5.49 -4.16 6.77
C GLN A 98 -4.91 -5.56 7.00
N ALA A 99 -4.29 -6.16 5.99
CA ALA A 99 -3.75 -7.52 6.05
C ALA A 99 -2.72 -7.70 7.17
N MET A 100 -1.94 -6.66 7.47
CA MET A 100 -1.01 -6.63 8.60
C MET A 100 -1.70 -6.81 9.96
N ARG A 101 -2.96 -6.40 10.09
CA ARG A 101 -3.76 -6.47 11.34
C ARG A 101 -4.53 -7.77 11.50
N VAL A 102 -4.51 -8.64 10.49
CA VAL A 102 -5.07 -9.98 10.55
C VAL A 102 -3.94 -10.95 10.86
N PHE A 103 -4.00 -11.66 11.97
CA PHE A 103 -2.93 -12.58 12.42
C PHE A 103 -3.50 -13.74 13.22
N TYR A 104 -2.66 -14.70 13.55
CA TYR A 104 -3.01 -15.84 14.39
C TYR A 104 -1.94 -16.08 15.45
N TRP A 105 -2.32 -16.78 16.52
CA TRP A 105 -1.40 -17.23 17.56
C TRP A 105 -2.00 -18.42 18.33
N VAL A 106 -1.17 -19.17 19.07
CA VAL A 106 -1.60 -20.32 19.86
C VAL A 106 -1.43 -19.99 21.35
N GLU A 107 -2.51 -20.17 22.12
CA GLU A 107 -2.51 -20.10 23.57
C GLU A 107 -2.41 -21.51 24.16
N GLU A 108 -1.59 -21.65 25.20
CA GLU A 108 -1.54 -22.85 26.06
C GLU A 108 -2.03 -22.48 27.46
N PRO A 109 -3.34 -22.53 27.73
CA PRO A 109 -3.90 -22.18 29.03
C PRO A 109 -3.61 -23.26 30.07
N ALA A 110 -3.74 -22.90 31.35
CA ALA A 110 -3.50 -23.82 32.47
C ALA A 110 -4.47 -25.02 32.53
N ASP A 111 -5.58 -24.99 31.78
CA ASP A 111 -6.52 -26.11 31.66
C ASP A 111 -6.00 -27.22 30.72
N GLY A 112 -4.84 -27.01 30.09
CA GLY A 112 -4.17 -27.97 29.22
C GLY A 112 -4.74 -28.05 27.81
N HIS A 113 -5.75 -27.26 27.46
CA HIS A 113 -6.37 -27.30 26.14
C HIS A 113 -5.86 -26.17 25.26
N LEU A 114 -5.11 -26.50 24.20
CA LEU A 114 -4.64 -25.52 23.22
C LEU A 114 -5.80 -24.73 22.62
N ARG A 115 -5.57 -23.44 22.41
CA ARG A 115 -6.50 -22.54 21.71
C ARG A 115 -5.76 -21.86 20.56
N LEU A 116 -6.26 -22.04 19.34
CA LEU A 116 -5.78 -21.30 18.18
C LEU A 116 -6.65 -20.06 17.99
N HIS A 117 -6.01 -18.90 18.09
CA HIS A 117 -6.65 -17.60 17.95
C HIS A 117 -6.47 -17.07 16.53
N LEU A 118 -7.54 -16.57 15.95
CA LEU A 118 -7.58 -15.88 14.66
C LEU A 118 -8.11 -14.48 14.89
N VAL A 119 -7.22 -13.51 14.76
CA VAL A 119 -7.46 -12.13 15.17
C VAL A 119 -7.58 -11.25 13.94
N ASN A 120 -8.68 -10.50 13.84
CA ASN A 120 -8.80 -9.35 12.96
C ASN A 120 -8.79 -8.07 13.80
N SER A 121 -7.66 -7.39 13.88
CA SER A 121 -7.52 -6.07 14.54
C SER A 121 -7.77 -4.88 13.58
N SER A 122 -8.31 -5.14 12.40
CA SER A 122 -8.76 -4.08 11.48
C SER A 122 -10.17 -3.60 11.84
N PRO A 123 -10.48 -2.31 11.62
CA PRO A 123 -11.87 -1.82 11.65
C PRO A 123 -12.71 -2.35 10.48
N ASP A 124 -12.06 -2.95 9.48
CA ASP A 124 -12.72 -3.55 8.33
C ASP A 124 -12.81 -5.08 8.44
N PRO A 125 -13.91 -5.69 8.01
CA PRO A 125 -14.03 -7.14 8.00
C PRO A 125 -13.11 -7.78 6.98
N VAL A 126 -12.80 -9.07 7.19
CA VAL A 126 -12.19 -9.93 6.17
C VAL A 126 -13.05 -11.15 5.91
N SER A 127 -13.06 -11.63 4.67
CA SER A 127 -13.91 -12.73 4.22
C SER A 127 -13.10 -13.95 3.81
N ASP A 128 -13.75 -15.11 3.86
CA ASP A 128 -13.19 -16.40 3.46
C ASP A 128 -11.80 -16.63 4.06
N ALA A 129 -11.72 -16.48 5.39
CA ALA A 129 -10.52 -16.72 6.13
C ALA A 129 -10.37 -18.23 6.37
N ASP A 130 -9.38 -18.85 5.75
CA ASP A 130 -9.05 -20.26 5.91
C ASP A 130 -7.75 -20.40 6.69
N VAL A 131 -7.78 -21.17 7.77
CA VAL A 131 -6.58 -21.52 8.52
C VAL A 131 -6.25 -22.99 8.35
N TYR A 132 -4.98 -23.23 8.04
CA TYR A 132 -4.39 -24.55 7.86
C TYR A 132 -3.43 -24.78 9.01
N PHE A 133 -3.67 -25.83 9.77
CA PHE A 133 -2.86 -26.17 10.92
C PHE A 133 -2.89 -27.67 11.11
N GLY A 134 -2.00 -28.18 11.93
CA GLY A 134 -2.19 -29.52 12.43
C GLY A 134 -1.75 -29.72 13.86
N ALA A 135 -2.14 -30.88 14.36
CA ALA A 135 -1.90 -31.31 15.72
C ALA A 135 -1.49 -32.80 15.74
N PRO A 136 -0.54 -33.20 16.59
CA PRO A 136 -0.14 -34.59 16.73
C PRO A 136 -1.26 -35.40 17.40
N VAL A 137 -1.36 -36.69 17.06
CA VAL A 137 -2.39 -37.61 17.62
C VAL A 137 -1.94 -38.23 18.95
N GLY A 138 -0.70 -37.96 19.37
CA GLY A 138 -0.14 -38.37 20.66
C GLY A 138 0.90 -37.37 21.15
N SER A 139 1.51 -37.66 22.30
CA SER A 139 2.62 -36.87 22.84
C SER A 139 3.82 -36.90 21.89
N MET A 140 4.47 -35.76 21.64
CA MET A 140 5.75 -35.65 20.93
C MET A 140 6.87 -36.51 21.57
N THR A 141 6.70 -36.95 22.83
CA THR A 141 7.64 -37.84 23.51
C THR A 141 7.51 -39.31 23.11
N ALA A 142 6.45 -39.68 22.39
CA ALA A 142 6.30 -41.01 21.82
C ALA A 142 6.96 -41.06 20.44
N VAL A 143 7.41 -42.26 20.04
CA VAL A 143 8.12 -42.58 18.77
C VAL A 143 7.29 -42.25 17.49
N TYR A 144 6.14 -41.60 17.64
CA TYR A 144 5.20 -41.18 16.60
C TYR A 144 5.19 -39.66 16.37
N SER A 145 6.35 -38.99 16.53
CA SER A 145 6.50 -37.55 16.31
C SER A 145 6.04 -37.06 14.93
N ASP A 146 5.87 -37.99 13.99
CA ASP A 146 5.58 -37.71 12.59
C ASP A 146 4.10 -38.01 12.23
N LEU A 147 3.29 -38.51 13.17
CA LEU A 147 1.87 -38.79 12.94
C LEU A 147 1.00 -37.66 13.44
N TYR A 148 0.38 -36.98 12.49
CA TYR A 148 -0.34 -35.75 12.78
C TYR A 148 -1.63 -35.62 11.97
N VAL A 149 -2.55 -34.82 12.47
CA VAL A 149 -3.83 -34.56 11.80
C VAL A 149 -3.79 -33.17 11.21
N SER A 150 -4.11 -33.08 9.93
CA SER A 150 -4.26 -31.81 9.19
C SER A 150 -5.68 -31.28 9.34
N TYR A 151 -5.81 -30.00 9.69
CA TYR A 151 -7.07 -29.29 9.80
C TYR A 151 -7.11 -28.16 8.78
N GLU A 152 -8.27 -28.03 8.14
CA GLU A 152 -8.63 -26.86 7.33
C GLU A 152 -9.90 -26.27 7.96
N GLN A 153 -9.78 -25.10 8.58
CA GLN A 153 -10.93 -24.41 9.13
C GLN A 153 -11.25 -23.16 8.31
N ARG A 154 -12.37 -23.24 7.59
CA ARG A 154 -12.96 -22.11 6.88
C ARG A 154 -13.81 -21.25 7.80
N ILE A 155 -13.52 -19.96 7.83
CA ILE A 155 -14.27 -18.92 8.54
C ILE A 155 -14.77 -17.96 7.46
N PRO A 156 -16.03 -18.06 7.03
CA PRO A 156 -16.56 -17.25 5.93
C PRO A 156 -16.44 -15.74 6.17
N TYR A 157 -16.47 -15.34 7.44
CA TYR A 157 -16.44 -13.95 7.84
C TYR A 157 -15.72 -13.78 9.18
N LEU A 158 -14.62 -13.02 9.18
CA LEU A 158 -13.97 -12.55 10.39
C LEU A 158 -14.39 -11.09 10.63
N PRO A 159 -15.22 -10.83 11.66
CA PRO A 159 -15.69 -9.48 11.97
C PRO A 159 -14.54 -8.51 12.24
N PRO A 160 -14.76 -7.20 12.07
CA PRO A 160 -13.84 -6.19 12.56
C PRO A 160 -13.54 -6.42 14.04
N CYS A 161 -12.31 -6.13 14.46
CA CYS A 161 -11.97 -6.01 15.87
C CYS A 161 -12.34 -7.25 16.69
N SER A 162 -12.01 -8.42 16.15
CA SER A 162 -12.47 -9.69 16.69
C SER A 162 -11.33 -10.70 16.85
N ASP A 163 -11.53 -11.61 17.80
CA ASP A 163 -10.69 -12.76 18.08
C ASP A 163 -11.57 -14.00 18.02
N THR A 164 -11.33 -14.84 17.02
CA THR A 164 -12.02 -16.12 16.82
C THR A 164 -11.15 -17.24 17.36
N ILE A 165 -11.71 -18.05 18.25
CA ILE A 165 -10.96 -19.01 19.04
C ILE A 165 -11.40 -20.44 18.68
N LEU A 166 -10.43 -21.22 18.22
CA LEU A 166 -10.57 -22.66 17.98
C LEU A 166 -9.99 -23.40 19.17
N ASP A 167 -10.88 -23.93 20.02
CA ASP A 167 -10.51 -24.68 21.21
C ASP A 167 -10.33 -26.17 20.89
N SER A 168 -9.19 -26.73 21.27
CA SER A 168 -8.82 -28.14 21.04
C SER A 168 -9.79 -29.16 21.62
N ARG A 169 -10.62 -28.80 22.60
CA ARG A 169 -11.71 -29.67 23.10
C ARG A 169 -12.72 -30.05 22.01
N HIS A 170 -12.79 -29.27 20.94
CA HIS A 170 -13.72 -29.48 19.83
C HIS A 170 -13.05 -30.09 18.59
N TRP A 171 -11.76 -30.41 18.66
CA TRP A 171 -11.04 -30.98 17.54
C TRP A 171 -11.28 -32.48 17.46
N LEU A 172 -11.76 -32.90 16.31
CA LEU A 172 -12.00 -34.28 15.96
C LEU A 172 -11.13 -34.64 14.77
N TYR A 173 -10.90 -35.91 14.58
CA TYR A 173 -10.18 -36.38 13.41
C TYR A 173 -10.72 -37.72 12.93
N MET A 174 -10.36 -38.07 11.71
CA MET A 174 -10.62 -39.37 11.12
C MET A 174 -9.33 -39.87 10.48
N ASP A 175 -8.99 -41.13 10.74
CA ASP A 175 -7.80 -41.78 10.18
C ASP A 175 -7.82 -41.69 8.63
N GLU A 176 -6.65 -41.55 8.00
CA GLU A 176 -6.53 -41.39 6.54
C GLU A 176 -7.30 -42.46 5.75
N GLY A 177 -7.11 -43.74 6.09
CA GLY A 177 -7.81 -44.85 5.43
C GLY A 177 -9.33 -44.89 5.64
N GLN A 178 -9.87 -44.07 6.54
CA GLN A 178 -11.32 -43.83 6.69
C GLN A 178 -11.77 -42.62 5.87
N TYR A 179 -10.94 -41.59 5.75
CA TYR A 179 -11.22 -40.42 4.92
C TYR A 179 -11.49 -40.82 3.46
N ASP A 180 -10.60 -41.63 2.87
CA ASP A 180 -10.77 -42.12 1.49
C ASP A 180 -12.06 -42.89 1.26
N LYS A 181 -12.64 -43.48 2.31
CA LYS A 181 -13.88 -44.26 2.24
C LYS A 181 -15.14 -43.40 2.36
N VAL A 182 -15.04 -42.26 3.05
CA VAL A 182 -16.18 -41.36 3.27
C VAL A 182 -16.11 -40.11 2.38
N TYR A 183 -15.03 -39.93 1.63
CA TYR A 183 -14.85 -38.83 0.71
C TYR A 183 -15.11 -39.30 -0.73
N ALA A 184 -16.17 -38.79 -1.35
CA ALA A 184 -16.54 -39.08 -2.74
C ALA A 184 -16.37 -37.83 -3.61
N GLY A 185 -15.15 -37.61 -4.09
CA GLY A 185 -14.83 -36.46 -4.96
C GLY A 185 -14.74 -35.15 -4.18
N THR A 186 -15.84 -34.40 -4.08
CA THR A 186 -15.91 -33.10 -3.36
C THR A 186 -16.90 -33.12 -2.19
N HIS A 187 -17.43 -34.29 -1.84
CA HIS A 187 -18.49 -34.43 -0.85
C HIS A 187 -18.21 -35.55 0.15
N LEU A 188 -18.48 -35.26 1.42
CA LEU A 188 -18.52 -36.26 2.48
C LEU A 188 -19.81 -37.08 2.36
N LEU A 189 -19.69 -38.40 2.42
CA LEU A 189 -20.82 -39.32 2.37
C LEU A 189 -21.70 -39.19 3.63
N PRO A 190 -23.03 -39.39 3.53
CA PRO A 190 -23.91 -39.33 4.69
C PRO A 190 -23.45 -40.25 5.84
N GLY A 191 -23.37 -39.72 7.06
CA GLY A 191 -22.98 -40.48 8.25
C GLY A 191 -21.47 -40.58 8.48
N TRP A 192 -20.65 -39.88 7.69
CA TRP A 192 -19.20 -39.72 7.90
C TRP A 192 -18.86 -39.25 9.32
N GLU A 193 -19.75 -38.50 9.98
CA GLU A 193 -19.57 -37.98 11.33
C GLU A 193 -19.36 -39.11 12.35
N LYS A 194 -19.84 -40.33 12.07
CA LYS A 194 -19.64 -41.50 12.94
C LYS A 194 -18.20 -42.02 12.94
N SER A 195 -17.41 -41.66 11.94
CA SER A 195 -15.99 -42.01 11.83
C SER A 195 -15.08 -41.03 12.59
N LEU A 196 -15.64 -39.91 13.08
CA LEU A 196 -14.89 -38.90 13.82
C LEU A 196 -14.57 -39.37 15.23
N LYS A 197 -13.31 -39.23 15.62
CA LYS A 197 -12.79 -39.49 16.95
C LYS A 197 -12.35 -38.15 17.57
N PRO A 198 -12.51 -37.95 18.89
CA PRO A 198 -11.90 -36.81 19.55
C PRO A 198 -10.38 -36.88 19.42
N LEU A 199 -9.74 -35.77 19.08
CA LEU A 199 -8.29 -35.67 19.15
C LEU A 199 -7.89 -35.72 20.63
N PRO A 200 -6.95 -36.61 21.03
CA PRO A 200 -6.31 -36.50 22.34
C PRO A 200 -5.71 -35.11 22.51
N THR A 201 -5.72 -34.56 23.72
CA THR A 201 -5.20 -33.21 23.97
C THR A 201 -3.78 -33.07 23.41
N PRO A 202 -3.58 -32.27 22.34
CA PRO A 202 -2.28 -32.12 21.71
C PRO A 202 -1.36 -31.28 22.60
N ASP A 203 -0.08 -31.61 22.60
CA ASP A 203 0.99 -30.89 23.30
C ASP A 203 1.61 -29.77 22.46
N ALA A 204 1.37 -29.76 21.15
CA ALA A 204 1.77 -28.71 20.24
C ALA A 204 0.80 -28.59 19.05
N VAL A 205 0.78 -27.41 18.42
CA VAL A 205 0.09 -27.15 17.15
C VAL A 205 1.04 -26.37 16.26
N TRP A 206 1.15 -26.77 14.99
CA TRP A 206 1.80 -25.94 13.98
C TRP A 206 0.74 -25.37 13.05
N VAL A 207 0.92 -24.11 12.64
CA VAL A 207 0.02 -23.43 11.70
C VAL A 207 0.78 -23.23 10.41
N ASP A 208 0.34 -23.90 9.36
CA ASP A 208 0.92 -23.82 8.02
C ASP A 208 0.64 -22.47 7.37
N GLY A 209 -0.55 -21.92 7.62
CA GLY A 209 -0.88 -20.56 7.21
C GLY A 209 -2.33 -20.17 7.42
N LEU A 210 -2.58 -18.90 7.19
CA LEU A 210 -3.88 -18.25 7.19
C LEU A 210 -4.05 -17.53 5.85
N THR A 211 -5.07 -17.88 5.09
CA THR A 211 -5.45 -17.17 3.86
C THR A 211 -6.75 -16.41 4.06
N PHE A 212 -6.90 -15.23 3.47
CA PHE A 212 -8.13 -14.44 3.61
C PHE A 212 -8.24 -13.39 2.49
N TYR A 213 -9.45 -12.87 2.28
CA TYR A 213 -9.69 -11.71 1.44
C TYR A 213 -9.85 -10.46 2.29
N ASP A 214 -9.14 -9.40 1.93
CA ASP A 214 -9.32 -8.09 2.56
C ASP A 214 -10.60 -7.39 2.05
N ARG A 215 -10.87 -6.18 2.55
CA ARG A 215 -12.07 -5.41 2.19
C ARG A 215 -12.11 -5.02 0.71
N ASP A 216 -10.95 -4.94 0.07
CA ASP A 216 -10.77 -4.53 -1.32
C ASP A 216 -10.76 -5.76 -2.27
N GLY A 217 -10.95 -6.96 -1.71
CA GLY A 217 -10.99 -8.23 -2.44
C GLY A 217 -9.61 -8.78 -2.81
N ALA A 218 -8.53 -8.21 -2.27
CA ALA A 218 -7.21 -8.79 -2.45
C ALA A 218 -7.04 -10.02 -1.56
N TRP A 219 -6.48 -11.07 -2.15
CA TRP A 219 -6.24 -12.33 -1.46
C TRP A 219 -4.85 -12.34 -0.83
N TRP A 220 -4.81 -12.65 0.46
CA TRP A 220 -3.61 -12.62 1.29
C TRP A 220 -3.33 -13.99 1.85
N GLN A 221 -2.05 -14.33 1.96
CA GLN A 221 -1.56 -15.47 2.72
C GLN A 221 -0.58 -14.99 3.78
N ARG A 222 -0.83 -15.43 5.02
CA ARG A 222 0.05 -15.22 6.15
C ARG A 222 0.59 -16.56 6.64
N THR A 223 1.90 -16.67 6.75
CA THR A 223 2.59 -17.76 7.43
C THR A 223 3.23 -17.23 8.72
N SER A 224 3.99 -18.08 9.41
CA SER A 224 4.76 -17.67 10.59
C SER A 224 5.85 -16.64 10.27
N THR A 225 6.27 -16.54 9.00
CA THR A 225 7.42 -15.72 8.57
C THR A 225 7.10 -14.69 7.50
N ALA A 226 5.95 -14.80 6.82
CA ALA A 226 5.62 -13.96 5.68
C ALA A 226 4.16 -13.51 5.67
N LEU A 227 3.94 -12.35 5.03
CA LEU A 227 2.62 -11.86 4.62
C LEU A 227 2.73 -11.46 3.16
N GLU A 228 2.02 -12.17 2.29
CA GLU A 228 2.12 -12.01 0.84
C GLU A 228 0.73 -11.87 0.24
N GLN A 229 0.62 -10.99 -0.76
CA GLN A 229 -0.55 -10.93 -1.61
C GLN A 229 -0.41 -12.02 -2.66
N VAL A 230 -1.42 -12.87 -2.79
CA VAL A 230 -1.37 -14.04 -3.66
C VAL A 230 -2.22 -13.79 -4.90
N GLU A 231 -1.60 -13.82 -6.09
CA GLU A 231 -2.28 -13.55 -7.36
C GLU A 231 -3.01 -14.78 -7.92
N VAL A 232 -2.57 -15.99 -7.56
CA VAL A 232 -3.12 -17.27 -8.02
C VAL A 232 -3.10 -18.25 -6.87
N ALA A 233 -4.18 -19.01 -6.66
CA ALA A 233 -4.22 -20.10 -5.69
C ALA A 233 -2.96 -20.98 -5.79
N GLY A 234 -2.02 -20.75 -4.86
CA GLY A 234 -0.84 -21.59 -4.74
C GLY A 234 -1.27 -23.00 -4.36
N PRO A 235 -0.52 -24.03 -4.77
CA PRO A 235 -0.75 -25.37 -4.23
C PRO A 235 -0.69 -25.27 -2.71
N ARG A 236 -1.69 -25.85 -2.03
CA ARG A 236 -1.65 -26.05 -0.58
C ARG A 236 -0.29 -26.68 -0.27
N THR A 237 0.56 -26.00 0.48
CA THR A 237 1.76 -26.63 1.06
C THR A 237 1.25 -27.55 2.15
N GLU A 238 0.71 -28.69 1.73
CA GLU A 238 0.50 -29.86 2.55
C GLU A 238 1.89 -30.23 3.06
N GLY A 239 2.11 -30.07 4.37
CA GLY A 239 3.38 -30.40 4.98
C GLY A 239 3.79 -31.80 4.55
N GLN A 240 5.06 -31.97 4.19
CA GLN A 240 5.60 -33.21 3.63
C GLN A 240 5.66 -34.40 4.62
N ALA A 241 5.11 -34.24 5.81
CA ALA A 241 5.10 -35.28 6.83
C ALA A 241 3.91 -36.24 6.59
N ASP A 242 4.02 -37.48 7.06
CA ASP A 242 3.00 -38.53 6.92
C ASP A 242 1.72 -38.14 7.68
N HIS A 243 0.74 -37.56 6.97
CA HIS A 243 -0.55 -37.23 7.57
C HIS A 243 -1.21 -38.51 8.10
N TYR A 244 -1.59 -38.51 9.38
CA TYR A 244 -2.32 -39.63 9.99
C TYR A 244 -3.81 -39.60 9.64
N GLY A 245 -4.34 -38.41 9.33
CA GLY A 245 -5.75 -38.24 9.04
C GLY A 245 -6.17 -36.79 8.87
N TRP A 246 -7.47 -36.61 8.65
CA TRP A 246 -8.09 -35.32 8.41
C TRP A 246 -8.89 -34.87 9.62
N GLY A 247 -8.70 -33.61 9.98
CA GLY A 247 -9.26 -32.95 11.13
C GLY A 247 -10.58 -32.26 10.84
N TYR A 248 -11.41 -32.16 11.87
CA TYR A 248 -12.69 -31.46 11.85
C TYR A 248 -12.91 -30.73 13.17
N VAL A 249 -13.18 -29.43 13.13
CA VAL A 249 -13.55 -28.66 14.33
C VAL A 249 -15.07 -28.70 14.48
N ARG A 250 -15.55 -29.22 15.60
CA ARG A 250 -16.98 -29.32 15.89
C ARG A 250 -17.53 -27.97 16.36
N GLY A 251 -18.65 -27.57 15.76
CA GLY A 251 -19.45 -26.43 16.22
C GLY A 251 -18.93 -25.10 15.69
N THR A 252 -19.48 -24.01 16.22
CA THR A 252 -19.05 -22.65 15.88
C THR A 252 -17.91 -22.22 16.79
N PRO A 253 -16.81 -21.68 16.24
CA PRO A 253 -15.74 -21.07 17.04
C PRO A 253 -16.26 -20.03 18.03
N GLU A 254 -15.57 -19.86 19.15
CA GLU A 254 -15.88 -18.78 20.10
C GLU A 254 -15.42 -17.45 19.50
N LEU A 255 -16.25 -16.41 19.60
CA LEU A 255 -15.94 -15.07 19.09
C LEU A 255 -15.85 -14.08 20.25
N LYS A 256 -14.73 -13.36 20.34
CA LYS A 256 -14.49 -12.29 21.32
C LYS A 256 -14.20 -10.97 20.60
N ALA A 257 -14.62 -9.86 21.21
CA ALA A 257 -14.23 -8.53 20.73
C ALA A 257 -12.81 -8.20 21.21
N THR A 258 -11.99 -7.59 20.35
CA THR A 258 -10.64 -7.13 20.71
C THR A 258 -10.66 -5.68 21.18
N ALA A 259 -9.79 -5.36 22.15
CA ALA A 259 -9.62 -3.99 22.62
C ALA A 259 -8.96 -3.07 21.56
N SER A 260 -8.26 -3.64 20.57
CA SER A 260 -7.43 -2.92 19.59
C SER A 260 -8.16 -1.92 18.70
N CYS A 261 -9.49 -1.92 18.66
CA CYS A 261 -10.27 -0.92 17.93
C CYS A 261 -10.80 0.23 18.79
N SER A 262 -10.52 0.22 20.09
CA SER A 262 -10.95 1.28 21.02
C SER A 262 -9.90 2.41 21.19
N GLY A 263 -8.88 2.45 20.34
CA GLY A 263 -7.73 3.36 20.44
C GLY A 263 -7.90 4.79 19.94
N ASP A 264 -8.97 5.11 19.20
CA ASP A 264 -9.16 6.44 18.58
C ASP A 264 -10.22 7.32 19.27
N GLN A 265 -10.57 7.03 20.53
CA GLN A 265 -11.40 7.94 21.34
C GLN A 265 -10.79 8.21 22.72
N ALA A 266 -9.66 8.89 22.74
CA ALA A 266 -9.23 9.71 23.89
C ALA A 266 -8.16 10.71 23.44
N GLY A 267 -8.54 11.96 23.22
CA GLY A 267 -7.64 13.08 22.93
C GLY A 267 -8.33 14.24 22.25
#